data_AF-A0A6J2K4D9-F1
#
_entry.id   AF-A0A6J2K4D9-F1
#
_cell.length_a   1.000
_cell.length_b   1.000
_cell.length_c   1.000
_cell.angle_alpha   90.00
_cell.angle_beta   90.00
_cell.angle_gamma   90.00
#
_symmetry.space_group_name_H-M   'P 1'
#
loop_
_entity.id
_entity.type
_entity.pdbx_description
1 polymer ?
#
loop_
_entity_poly.entity_id
_entity_poly.type
_entity_poly.pdbx_seq_one_letter_code
_entity_poly.pdbx_strand_id
1 'polypeptide(L)'
;MDVFKFGFVALFANSLLSLSLAQSGPDFISCKIDAGLKGEKGDRGHPGPPGICECKPTDNSENERGDSASRPSKTTCSNVPASDPKPQWMGENELESFKIECDEAENMTCIAHETFSQKSILVKKNFTMQKQSFWWSTFADHSLKNMYGLRSTQIMWLHRLANSASQVIRIRGLDIKASSPEIIQSIVQLLTWNDVAIGFYPTSKSLFHYGVELPTSCTEKNSTTEPCEYVDIIMKTDMVGRLPITDIYFKVNLMEKDLKISVENIKLCFN
;
A
#
# COMPACT_ATOMS: atom_id res chain seq x y z
N MET A 1 -15.09 -8.47 50.35
CA MET A 1 -16.00 -9.64 50.33
C MET A 1 -16.81 -9.48 49.05
N ASP A 2 -16.61 -10.22 47.97
CA ASP A 2 -16.13 -11.59 47.81
C ASP A 2 -15.29 -11.80 46.55
N VAL A 3 -14.39 -12.76 46.68
CA VAL A 3 -13.41 -13.25 45.70
C VAL A 3 -14.03 -14.42 44.94
N PHE A 4 -14.08 -14.36 43.60
CA PHE A 4 -14.45 -15.52 42.76
C PHE A 4 -13.27 -16.03 41.92
N LYS A 5 -12.66 -17.06 42.50
CA LYS A 5 -12.00 -18.28 41.99
C LYS A 5 -11.66 -18.42 40.48
N PHE A 6 -10.39 -18.72 40.29
CA PHE A 6 -9.74 -19.38 39.15
C PHE A 6 -10.38 -20.70 38.71
N GLY A 7 -10.35 -20.96 37.40
CA GLY A 7 -10.55 -22.28 36.80
C GLY A 7 -9.62 -22.47 35.60
N PHE A 8 -8.52 -23.19 35.81
CA PHE A 8 -7.62 -23.73 34.78
C PHE A 8 -8.18 -25.09 34.33
N VAL A 9 -8.24 -25.34 33.01
CA VAL A 9 -8.40 -26.70 32.47
C VAL A 9 -7.41 -26.88 31.33
N ALA A 10 -6.38 -27.69 31.58
CA ALA A 10 -5.47 -28.25 30.59
C ALA A 10 -5.93 -29.69 30.30
N LEU A 11 -6.06 -30.05 29.02
CA LEU A 11 -6.34 -31.41 28.56
C LEU A 11 -5.13 -31.89 27.75
N PHE A 12 -4.31 -32.72 28.39
CA PHE A 12 -3.36 -33.63 27.75
C PHE A 12 -4.04 -35.00 27.61
N ALA A 13 -3.98 -35.61 26.42
CA ALA A 13 -4.23 -37.04 26.25
C ALA A 13 -3.26 -37.61 25.21
N ASN A 14 -2.26 -38.33 25.72
CA ASN A 14 -1.43 -39.28 24.98
C ASN A 14 -2.24 -40.56 24.72
N SER A 15 -2.01 -41.23 23.58
CA SER A 15 -2.06 -42.69 23.48
C SER A 15 -1.57 -43.18 22.10
N LEU A 16 -0.31 -43.57 22.04
CA LEU A 16 0.23 -44.54 21.08
C LEU A 16 -0.14 -45.95 21.56
N LEU A 17 -0.61 -46.83 20.66
CA LEU A 17 -0.50 -48.28 20.81
C LEU A 17 -0.62 -48.96 19.43
N SER A 18 0.36 -49.80 19.14
CA SER A 18 0.52 -50.65 17.97
C SER A 18 0.24 -52.13 18.36
N LEU A 19 -0.37 -52.90 17.44
CA LEU A 19 0.06 -54.23 16.93
C LEU A 19 -1.12 -55.10 16.41
N SER A 20 -0.95 -55.55 15.17
CA SER A 20 -1.32 -56.81 14.49
C SER A 20 -2.42 -57.75 15.03
N LEU A 21 -3.28 -58.26 14.14
CA LEU A 21 -3.25 -59.67 13.68
C LEU A 21 -4.14 -59.91 12.43
N ALA A 22 -3.82 -61.00 11.72
CA ALA A 22 -4.31 -61.44 10.41
C ALA A 22 -5.59 -62.30 10.44
N GLN A 23 -6.25 -62.43 9.27
CA GLN A 23 -7.05 -63.56 8.71
C GLN A 23 -8.02 -62.98 7.65
N SER A 24 -8.42 -63.59 6.54
CA SER A 24 -8.25 -64.90 5.88
C SER A 24 -8.94 -64.75 4.50
N GLY A 25 -8.42 -65.38 3.44
CA GLY A 25 -9.00 -65.33 2.09
C GLY A 25 -10.21 -66.25 1.87
N PRO A 26 -10.65 -66.40 0.61
CA PRO A 26 -11.11 -67.70 0.12
C PRO A 26 -10.41 -68.16 -1.17
N ASP A 27 -10.40 -69.49 -1.31
CA ASP A 27 -9.67 -70.33 -2.24
C ASP A 27 -9.98 -70.13 -3.73
N PHE A 28 -8.95 -70.27 -4.58
CA PHE A 28 -9.13 -70.68 -5.98
C PHE A 28 -8.04 -71.67 -6.43
N ILE A 29 -8.48 -72.93 -6.55
CA ILE A 29 -8.17 -73.96 -7.55
C ILE A 29 -6.78 -73.88 -8.21
N SER A 30 -5.92 -74.84 -7.84
CA SER A 30 -4.66 -75.15 -8.50
C SER A 30 -4.89 -75.88 -9.83
N CYS A 31 -4.59 -75.22 -10.94
CA CYS A 31 -4.27 -75.88 -12.21
C CYS A 31 -2.76 -75.74 -12.45
N LYS A 32 -2.03 -76.85 -12.35
CA LYS A 32 -0.65 -76.92 -12.84
C LYS A 32 -0.66 -76.72 -14.35
N ILE A 33 -0.13 -75.59 -14.81
CA ILE A 33 0.27 -75.38 -16.19
C ILE A 33 1.79 -75.46 -16.19
N ASP A 34 2.34 -76.48 -16.85
CA ASP A 34 3.77 -76.61 -17.07
C ASP A 34 4.27 -75.34 -17.79
N ALA A 35 5.21 -74.65 -17.16
CA ALA A 35 5.79 -73.44 -17.72
C ALA A 35 6.56 -73.80 -18.99
N GLY A 36 6.05 -73.36 -20.14
CA GLY A 36 6.82 -73.32 -21.38
C GLY A 36 8.11 -72.54 -21.20
N LEU A 37 9.17 -72.97 -21.89
CA LEU A 37 10.51 -72.38 -21.82
C LEU A 37 10.43 -70.85 -22.01
N LYS A 38 10.99 -70.12 -21.05
CA LYS A 38 11.07 -68.66 -21.07
C LYS A 38 11.89 -68.23 -22.29
N GLY A 39 11.25 -67.57 -23.26
CA GLY A 39 11.93 -67.01 -24.42
C GLY A 39 13.04 -66.03 -24.00
N GLU A 40 14.08 -65.92 -24.83
CA GLU A 40 15.19 -65.03 -24.57
C GLU A 40 14.70 -63.59 -24.39
N LYS A 41 15.22 -62.92 -23.36
CA LYS A 41 14.91 -61.52 -23.07
C LYS A 41 15.49 -60.69 -24.22
N GLY A 42 14.62 -60.09 -25.04
CA GLY A 42 15.05 -59.22 -26.14
C GLY A 42 16.00 -58.12 -25.68
N ASP A 43 16.89 -57.73 -26.58
CA ASP A 43 17.91 -56.72 -26.31
C ASP A 43 17.31 -55.41 -25.80
N ARG A 44 18.05 -54.75 -24.91
CA ARG A 44 17.63 -53.46 -24.34
C ARG A 44 17.51 -52.45 -25.49
N GLY A 45 16.33 -51.88 -25.68
CA GLY A 45 16.10 -50.83 -26.66
C GLY A 45 17.08 -49.67 -26.49
N HIS A 46 17.44 -49.02 -27.61
CA HIS A 46 18.40 -47.92 -27.61
C HIS A 46 18.02 -46.84 -26.60
N PRO A 47 19.01 -46.24 -25.88
CA PRO A 47 18.74 -45.12 -25.00
C PRO A 47 18.01 -44.01 -25.75
N GLY A 48 16.91 -43.51 -25.19
CA GLY A 48 16.21 -42.35 -25.73
C GLY A 48 17.16 -41.13 -25.78
N PRO A 49 16.94 -40.19 -26.71
CA PRO A 49 17.77 -38.99 -26.80
C PRO A 49 17.75 -38.24 -25.46
N PRO A 50 18.90 -37.66 -25.03
CA PRO A 50 18.99 -36.95 -23.77
C PRO A 50 17.96 -35.82 -23.78
N GLY A 51 17.06 -35.82 -22.78
CA GLY A 51 16.16 -34.71 -22.53
C GLY A 51 16.99 -33.49 -22.14
N ILE A 52 17.20 -32.58 -23.08
CA ILE A 52 17.80 -31.28 -22.80
C ILE A 52 16.74 -30.48 -22.07
N CYS A 53 16.79 -30.47 -20.73
CA CYS A 53 16.20 -29.37 -19.98
C CYS A 53 17.12 -28.17 -20.20
N GLU A 54 16.76 -27.30 -21.15
CA GLU A 54 17.31 -25.95 -21.19
C GLU A 54 16.85 -25.23 -19.92
N CYS A 55 17.61 -25.37 -18.84
CA CYS A 55 17.66 -24.34 -17.82
C CYS A 55 18.30 -23.13 -18.49
N LYS A 56 17.53 -22.34 -19.24
CA LYS A 56 17.93 -20.98 -19.54
C LYS A 56 18.15 -20.32 -18.18
N PRO A 57 19.36 -19.82 -17.88
CA PRO A 57 19.50 -18.89 -16.77
C PRO A 57 18.45 -17.82 -17.02
N THR A 58 17.50 -17.65 -16.10
CA THR A 58 16.69 -16.44 -16.11
C THR A 58 17.71 -15.32 -16.09
N ASP A 59 17.68 -14.46 -17.10
CA ASP A 59 18.60 -13.34 -17.19
C ASP A 59 18.39 -12.52 -15.93
N ASN A 60 19.27 -12.71 -14.95
CA ASN A 60 19.26 -12.01 -13.67
C ASN A 60 19.81 -10.59 -13.85
N SER A 61 19.80 -10.06 -15.08
CA SER A 61 19.86 -8.61 -15.27
C SER A 61 18.65 -8.05 -14.53
N GLU A 62 18.89 -7.44 -13.38
CA GLU A 62 17.88 -6.67 -12.69
C GLU A 62 17.22 -5.77 -13.74
N ASN A 63 15.90 -5.88 -13.92
CA ASN A 63 15.23 -5.12 -14.97
C ASN A 63 15.09 -3.67 -14.53
N GLU A 64 16.17 -2.89 -14.59
CA GLU A 64 16.19 -1.48 -14.18
C GLU A 64 15.18 -0.64 -14.97
N ARG A 65 14.77 -1.13 -16.15
CA ARG A 65 13.80 -0.47 -17.04
C ARG A 65 12.34 -0.61 -16.62
N GLY A 66 11.98 -1.60 -15.81
CA GLY A 66 10.60 -1.74 -15.32
C GLY A 66 9.53 -1.67 -16.42
N ASP A 67 9.76 -2.35 -17.54
CA ASP A 67 8.94 -2.25 -18.76
C ASP A 67 7.51 -2.82 -18.58
N SER A 68 7.32 -3.72 -17.63
CA SER A 68 6.03 -4.37 -17.37
C SER A 68 5.86 -4.76 -15.90
N ALA A 69 4.60 -4.99 -15.50
CA ALA A 69 4.25 -5.51 -14.17
C ALA A 69 4.95 -6.84 -13.84
N SER A 70 5.15 -7.71 -14.84
CA SER A 70 5.81 -9.01 -14.68
C SER A 70 7.33 -8.92 -14.55
N ARG A 71 7.91 -7.78 -14.95
CA ARG A 71 9.34 -7.48 -14.86
C ARG A 71 9.53 -6.06 -14.33
N PRO A 72 9.10 -5.79 -13.08
CA PRO A 72 9.19 -4.45 -12.53
C PRO A 72 10.64 -4.08 -12.22
N SER A 73 10.92 -2.78 -12.19
CA SER A 73 12.20 -2.28 -11.72
C SER A 73 12.30 -2.33 -10.20
N LYS A 74 13.53 -2.55 -9.72
CA LYS A 74 13.88 -2.58 -8.31
C LYS A 74 14.62 -1.31 -7.86
N THR A 75 14.88 -0.39 -8.79
CA THR A 75 15.61 0.85 -8.55
C THR A 75 14.68 2.05 -8.76
N THR A 76 14.89 3.11 -7.99
CA THR A 76 14.16 4.37 -8.12
C THR A 76 14.53 5.07 -9.44
N CYS A 77 13.65 5.93 -9.93
CA CYS A 77 13.89 6.79 -11.11
C CYS A 77 15.15 7.66 -11.01
N SER A 78 15.64 7.91 -9.78
CA SER A 78 16.84 8.69 -9.51
C SER A 78 18.13 7.93 -9.72
N ASN A 79 18.08 6.60 -9.60
CA ASN A 79 19.23 5.71 -9.74
C ASN A 79 19.37 5.14 -11.15
N VAL A 80 18.45 5.46 -12.06
CA VAL A 80 18.48 5.02 -13.47
C VAL A 80 19.31 6.01 -14.28
N PRO A 81 20.33 5.55 -15.03
CA PRO A 81 21.14 6.42 -15.88
C PRO A 81 20.29 7.24 -16.85
N ALA A 82 20.68 8.49 -17.11
CA ALA A 82 19.94 9.38 -18.02
C ALA A 82 19.86 8.87 -19.48
N SER A 83 20.75 7.94 -19.85
CA SER A 83 20.74 7.28 -21.16
C SER A 83 19.70 6.17 -21.30
N ASP A 84 19.16 5.66 -20.19
CA ASP A 84 18.21 4.57 -20.18
C ASP A 84 16.77 5.06 -19.99
N PRO A 85 15.79 4.38 -20.62
CA PRO A 85 14.38 4.67 -20.36
C PRO A 85 14.07 4.48 -18.87
N LYS A 86 13.44 5.49 -18.27
CA LYS A 86 13.06 5.43 -16.86
C LYS A 86 11.89 4.45 -16.64
N PRO A 87 11.87 3.73 -15.50
CA PRO A 87 10.89 2.70 -15.24
C PRO A 87 9.47 3.23 -15.09
N GLN A 88 8.51 2.42 -15.54
CA GLN A 88 7.08 2.70 -15.42
C GLN A 88 6.40 1.74 -14.43
N TRP A 89 7.02 0.58 -14.18
CA TRP A 89 6.60 -0.38 -13.17
C TRP A 89 7.73 -0.62 -12.18
N MET A 90 7.41 -0.59 -10.89
CA MET A 90 8.34 -0.91 -9.81
C MET A 90 7.76 -1.94 -8.86
N GLY A 91 8.63 -2.68 -8.19
CA GLY A 91 8.25 -3.67 -7.20
C GLY A 91 9.33 -4.70 -6.93
N GLU A 92 9.25 -5.34 -5.77
CA GLU A 92 10.17 -6.40 -5.37
C GLU A 92 10.06 -7.64 -6.27
N ASN A 93 8.85 -7.91 -6.77
CA ASN A 93 8.48 -9.01 -7.65
C ASN A 93 7.19 -8.67 -8.42
N GLU A 94 6.76 -9.54 -9.32
CA GLU A 94 5.56 -9.37 -10.16
C GLU A 94 4.27 -9.13 -9.35
N LEU A 95 4.06 -9.86 -8.26
CA LEU A 95 2.84 -9.78 -7.44
C LEU A 95 2.77 -8.49 -6.59
N GLU A 96 3.92 -7.92 -6.29
CA GLU A 96 4.07 -6.67 -5.55
C GLU A 96 4.44 -5.50 -6.49
N SER A 97 4.24 -5.66 -7.80
CA SER A 97 4.46 -4.59 -8.77
C SER A 97 3.36 -3.52 -8.71
N PHE A 98 3.74 -2.28 -8.99
CA PHE A 98 2.86 -1.12 -9.07
C PHE A 98 3.37 -0.12 -10.10
N LYS A 99 2.47 0.72 -10.59
CA LYS A 99 2.80 1.76 -11.57
C LYS A 99 3.37 2.99 -10.90
N ILE A 100 4.33 3.59 -11.59
CA ILE A 100 4.97 4.83 -11.19
C ILE A 100 5.03 5.82 -12.36
N GLU A 101 5.26 7.07 -12.02
CA GLU A 101 5.63 8.14 -12.92
C GLU A 101 6.98 8.70 -12.44
N CYS A 102 7.92 8.92 -13.34
CA CYS A 102 9.19 9.55 -12.98
C CYS A 102 9.08 11.06 -13.17
N ASP A 103 9.20 11.82 -12.08
CA ASP A 103 9.31 13.27 -12.15
C ASP A 103 10.75 13.63 -12.53
N GLU A 104 10.95 14.05 -13.78
CA GLU A 104 12.27 14.43 -14.29
C GLU A 104 12.80 15.72 -13.69
N ALA A 105 11.93 16.65 -13.29
CA ALA A 105 12.33 17.95 -12.78
C ALA A 105 12.90 17.85 -11.36
N GLU A 106 12.24 17.06 -10.49
CA GLU A 106 12.70 16.82 -9.12
C GLU A 106 13.53 15.53 -8.99
N ASN A 107 13.71 14.78 -10.09
CA ASN A 107 14.33 13.45 -10.12
C ASN A 107 13.70 12.48 -9.09
N MET A 108 12.37 12.45 -9.01
CA MET A 108 11.63 11.66 -8.03
C MET A 108 10.90 10.48 -8.69
N THR A 109 10.71 9.42 -7.92
CA THR A 109 9.83 8.29 -8.27
C THR A 109 8.46 8.54 -7.68
N CYS A 110 7.46 8.84 -8.50
CA CYS A 110 6.10 9.14 -8.06
C CYS A 110 5.17 7.95 -8.28
N ILE A 111 4.20 7.76 -7.40
CA ILE A 111 3.12 6.80 -7.64
C ILE A 111 2.23 7.35 -8.75
N ALA A 112 1.87 6.51 -9.73
CA ALA A 112 1.13 6.96 -10.91
C ALA A 112 -0.22 7.58 -10.54
N HIS A 113 -0.53 8.75 -11.09
CA HIS A 113 -1.67 9.57 -10.67
C HIS A 113 -3.01 8.84 -10.85
N GLU A 114 -3.13 8.02 -11.89
CA GLU A 114 -4.32 7.19 -12.17
C GLU A 114 -4.68 6.20 -11.05
N THR A 115 -3.74 5.90 -10.14
CA THR A 115 -3.96 5.01 -9.01
C THR A 115 -4.58 5.71 -7.80
N PHE A 116 -4.54 7.04 -7.77
CA PHE A 116 -5.10 7.83 -6.71
C PHE A 116 -6.62 7.88 -6.83
N SER A 117 -7.32 7.70 -5.70
CA SER A 117 -8.76 7.91 -5.66
C SER A 117 -9.09 9.26 -5.05
N GLN A 118 -10.06 9.93 -5.68
CA GLN A 118 -10.72 11.09 -5.09
C GLN A 118 -12.00 10.64 -4.40
N LYS A 119 -12.19 11.07 -3.15
CA LYS A 119 -13.41 10.80 -2.38
C LYS A 119 -14.00 12.10 -1.85
N SER A 120 -15.32 12.18 -1.87
CA SER A 120 -16.08 13.31 -1.33
C SER A 120 -17.07 12.80 -0.30
N ILE A 121 -17.20 13.53 0.81
CA ILE A 121 -18.19 13.27 1.85
C ILE A 121 -19.08 14.50 2.02
N LEU A 122 -20.31 14.26 2.47
CA LEU A 122 -21.23 15.31 2.89
C LEU A 122 -21.35 15.28 4.42
N VAL A 123 -20.84 16.30 5.08
CA VAL A 123 -20.95 16.49 6.53
C VAL A 123 -22.15 17.40 6.81
N LYS A 124 -23.21 16.83 7.39
CA LYS A 124 -24.46 17.55 7.65
C LYS A 124 -24.32 18.46 8.87
N LYS A 125 -24.95 19.64 8.84
CA LYS A 125 -24.94 20.66 9.92
C LYS A 125 -25.43 20.15 11.28
N ASN A 126 -26.34 19.17 11.27
CA ASN A 126 -26.91 18.56 12.49
C ASN A 126 -26.09 17.37 12.99
N PHE A 127 -24.86 17.19 12.51
CA PHE A 127 -23.94 16.22 13.09
C PHE A 127 -23.75 16.58 14.57
N THR A 128 -24.17 15.66 15.45
CA THR A 128 -24.35 15.89 16.90
C THR A 128 -23.27 16.77 17.51
N MET A 129 -23.68 17.78 18.31
CA MET A 129 -22.86 18.83 18.95
C MET A 129 -21.57 18.38 19.69
N GLN A 130 -21.35 17.07 19.85
CA GLN A 130 -20.15 16.49 20.46
C GLN A 130 -18.99 16.21 19.48
N LYS A 131 -19.17 16.34 18.15
CA LYS A 131 -18.10 16.07 17.18
C LYS A 131 -18.03 17.12 16.06
N GLN A 132 -17.61 18.34 16.40
CA GLN A 132 -17.08 19.32 15.43
C GLN A 132 -15.70 18.90 14.87
N SER A 133 -15.28 17.68 15.15
CA SER A 133 -14.06 17.12 14.64
C SER A 133 -14.18 15.63 14.41
N PHE A 134 -13.46 15.15 13.41
CA PHE A 134 -13.53 13.77 12.96
C PHE A 134 -12.28 13.39 12.16
N TRP A 135 -11.96 12.10 12.20
CA TRP A 135 -11.03 11.49 11.25
C TRP A 135 -11.76 11.18 9.95
N TRP A 136 -11.12 11.44 8.81
CA TRP A 136 -11.68 11.20 7.49
C TRP A 136 -12.10 9.75 7.29
N SER A 137 -11.32 8.82 7.82
CA SER A 137 -11.62 7.38 7.88
C SER A 137 -12.98 7.04 8.49
N THR A 138 -13.59 7.94 9.27
CA THR A 138 -14.94 7.76 9.85
C THR A 138 -16.03 7.74 8.76
N PHE A 139 -15.82 8.43 7.64
CA PHE A 139 -16.84 8.64 6.61
C PHE A 139 -16.48 8.04 5.26
N ALA A 140 -15.20 8.00 4.92
CA ALA A 140 -14.71 7.47 3.67
C ALA A 140 -13.67 6.39 3.96
N ASP A 141 -13.74 5.30 3.21
CA ASP A 141 -12.72 4.25 3.27
C ASP A 141 -11.35 4.86 2.96
N HIS A 142 -10.47 4.81 3.95
CA HIS A 142 -9.14 5.41 3.93
C HIS A 142 -8.08 4.33 4.16
N SER A 143 -8.10 3.29 3.33
CA SER A 143 -6.98 2.34 3.24
C SER A 143 -5.91 2.84 2.26
N LEU A 144 -4.65 2.46 2.46
CA LEU A 144 -3.57 2.76 1.51
C LEU A 144 -3.90 2.31 0.08
N LYS A 145 -4.52 1.14 -0.05
CA LYS A 145 -4.89 0.59 -1.34
C LYS A 145 -5.94 1.45 -2.04
N ASN A 146 -6.90 1.97 -1.28
CA ASN A 146 -7.93 2.83 -1.83
C ASN A 146 -7.40 4.22 -2.13
N MET A 147 -6.52 4.75 -1.30
CA MET A 147 -5.95 6.10 -1.43
C MET A 147 -4.89 6.21 -2.53
N TYR A 148 -3.99 5.23 -2.57
CA TYR A 148 -2.75 5.27 -3.33
C TYR A 148 -2.58 4.10 -4.32
N GLY A 149 -3.50 3.13 -4.32
CA GLY A 149 -3.33 1.90 -5.11
C GLY A 149 -2.25 0.95 -4.56
N LEU A 150 -1.76 1.18 -3.34
CA LEU A 150 -0.60 0.46 -2.78
C LEU A 150 -0.93 -0.38 -1.54
N ARG A 151 -0.15 -1.43 -1.33
CA ARG A 151 -0.12 -2.25 -0.11
C ARG A 151 0.94 -1.73 0.84
N SER A 152 0.79 -2.03 2.13
CA SER A 152 1.79 -1.71 3.15
C SER A 152 3.16 -2.30 2.85
N THR A 153 3.21 -3.50 2.27
CA THR A 153 4.44 -4.18 1.83
C THR A 153 5.19 -3.38 0.76
N GLN A 154 4.47 -2.85 -0.24
CA GLN A 154 5.03 -2.02 -1.31
C GLN A 154 5.58 -0.70 -0.76
N ILE A 155 4.87 -0.06 0.16
CA ILE A 155 5.33 1.17 0.83
C ILE A 155 6.59 0.91 1.66
N MET A 156 6.60 -0.15 2.48
CA MET A 156 7.77 -0.51 3.27
C MET A 156 8.98 -0.84 2.41
N TRP A 157 8.77 -1.46 1.24
CA TRP A 157 9.83 -1.72 0.29
C TRP A 157 10.38 -0.42 -0.30
N LEU A 158 9.53 0.52 -0.71
CA LEU A 158 9.95 1.86 -1.17
C LEU A 158 10.74 2.63 -0.10
N HIS A 159 10.33 2.55 1.18
CA HIS A 159 11.05 3.17 2.29
C HIS A 159 12.48 2.64 2.48
N ARG A 160 12.77 1.42 2.01
CA ARG A 160 14.14 0.87 2.06
C ARG A 160 15.03 1.39 0.94
N LEU A 161 14.42 1.88 -0.15
CA LEU A 161 15.13 2.34 -1.34
C LEU A 161 15.36 3.85 -1.35
N ALA A 162 14.40 4.60 -0.81
CA ALA A 162 14.41 6.05 -0.86
C ALA A 162 14.95 6.68 0.42
N ASN A 163 15.56 7.85 0.28
CA ASN A 163 16.07 8.66 1.38
C ASN A 163 15.19 9.87 1.69
N SER A 164 14.32 10.25 0.75
CA SER A 164 13.41 11.37 0.87
C SER A 164 12.04 11.05 0.28
N ALA A 165 11.02 11.75 0.77
CA ALA A 165 9.65 11.60 0.31
C ALA A 165 8.94 12.96 0.24
N SER A 166 8.04 13.09 -0.72
CA SER A 166 7.22 14.27 -0.95
C SER A 166 5.78 13.86 -1.21
N GLN A 167 4.83 14.57 -0.64
CA GLN A 167 3.41 14.32 -0.85
C GLN A 167 2.63 15.63 -0.96
N VAL A 168 1.65 15.63 -1.87
CA VAL A 168 0.68 16.71 -2.03
C VAL A 168 -0.72 16.12 -1.95
N ILE A 169 -1.51 16.64 -1.01
CA ILE A 169 -2.93 16.30 -0.83
C ILE A 169 -3.74 17.56 -1.09
N ARG A 170 -4.72 17.45 -1.98
CA ARG A 170 -5.66 18.52 -2.29
C ARG A 170 -6.96 18.33 -1.52
N ILE A 171 -7.38 19.38 -0.82
CA ILE A 171 -8.64 19.41 -0.08
C ILE A 171 -9.55 20.50 -0.66
N ARG A 172 -10.83 20.16 -0.86
CA ARG A 172 -11.88 21.10 -1.31
C ARG A 172 -12.98 21.23 -0.26
N GLY A 173 -13.65 22.38 -0.23
CA GLY A 173 -14.85 22.60 0.58
C GLY A 173 -14.61 22.98 2.04
N LEU A 174 -13.44 23.56 2.37
CA LEU A 174 -13.08 24.02 3.74
C LEU A 174 -13.35 25.52 3.99
N ASP A 175 -14.00 26.22 3.07
CA ASP A 175 -14.28 27.67 3.17
C ASP A 175 -13.06 28.57 3.48
N ILE A 176 -11.86 28.17 3.05
CA ILE A 176 -10.61 28.91 3.27
C ILE A 176 -10.56 30.11 2.32
N LYS A 177 -10.17 31.29 2.82
CA LYS A 177 -9.99 32.50 2.01
C LYS A 177 -8.52 32.86 1.87
N ALA A 178 -8.14 33.50 0.77
CA ALA A 178 -6.75 33.90 0.53
C ALA A 178 -6.20 34.90 1.56
N SER A 179 -7.07 35.70 2.19
CA SER A 179 -6.69 36.61 3.27
C SER A 179 -6.40 35.91 4.62
N SER A 180 -6.71 34.62 4.75
CA SER A 180 -6.59 33.87 6.00
C SER A 180 -6.26 32.38 5.78
N PRO A 181 -5.21 32.04 5.01
CA PRO A 181 -4.80 30.65 4.78
C PRO A 181 -4.45 29.95 6.10
N GLU A 182 -3.94 30.70 7.08
CA GLU A 182 -3.58 30.28 8.43
C GLU A 182 -4.71 29.54 9.16
N ILE A 183 -5.98 29.73 8.78
CA ILE A 183 -7.11 29.00 9.39
C ILE A 183 -6.92 27.49 9.26
N ILE A 184 -6.29 27.02 8.17
CA ILE A 184 -5.97 25.61 7.92
C ILE A 184 -5.33 24.93 9.13
N GLN A 185 -4.48 25.65 9.88
CA GLN A 185 -3.76 25.14 11.05
C GLN A 185 -4.71 24.65 12.16
N SER A 186 -5.88 25.27 12.25
CA SER A 186 -6.86 25.00 13.31
C SER A 186 -7.87 23.94 12.90
N ILE A 187 -7.95 23.64 11.60
CA ILE A 187 -8.98 22.80 11.01
C ILE A 187 -8.45 21.49 10.42
N VAL A 188 -7.16 21.37 10.10
CA VAL A 188 -6.58 20.15 9.52
C VAL A 188 -5.34 19.70 10.30
N GLN A 189 -5.34 18.42 10.67
CA GLN A 189 -4.15 17.68 11.10
C GLN A 189 -4.01 16.42 10.25
N LEU A 190 -2.78 15.97 10.03
CA LEU A 190 -2.50 14.78 9.22
C LEU A 190 -1.89 13.70 10.10
N LEU A 191 -2.28 12.45 9.90
CA LEU A 191 -1.65 11.29 10.53
C LEU A 191 -0.61 10.72 9.57
N THR A 192 0.63 10.62 10.01
CA THR A 192 1.73 10.07 9.24
C THR A 192 1.77 8.54 9.27
N TRP A 193 2.57 7.94 8.40
CA TRP A 193 2.80 6.49 8.35
C TRP A 193 3.27 5.89 9.68
N ASN A 194 4.04 6.64 10.45
CA ASN A 194 4.56 6.25 11.76
C ASN A 194 3.68 6.70 12.94
N ASP A 195 2.38 6.86 12.72
CA ASP A 195 1.37 7.20 13.74
C ASP A 195 1.61 8.53 14.48
N VAL A 196 2.24 9.51 13.82
CA VAL A 196 2.47 10.85 14.37
C VAL A 196 1.51 11.85 13.73
N ALA A 197 0.72 12.52 14.56
CA ALA A 197 -0.11 13.62 14.10
C ALA A 197 0.75 14.88 13.86
N ILE A 198 0.61 15.49 12.68
CA ILE A 198 1.29 16.73 12.30
C ILE A 198 0.29 17.82 11.95
N GLY A 199 0.69 19.07 12.19
CA GLY A 199 -0.06 20.27 11.85
C GLY A 199 0.70 21.16 10.87
N PHE A 200 0.18 22.38 10.68
CA PHE A 200 0.79 23.42 9.85
C PHE A 200 2.12 23.94 10.40
N TYR A 201 2.26 23.99 11.73
CA TYR A 201 3.49 24.41 12.40
C TYR A 201 4.16 23.26 13.16
N PRO A 202 5.49 23.31 13.32
CA PRO A 202 6.20 22.36 14.17
C PRO A 202 5.72 22.50 15.62
N THR A 203 5.72 21.39 16.34
CA THR A 203 5.38 21.32 17.77
C THR A 203 6.55 20.75 18.56
N SER A 204 6.50 20.85 19.88
CA SER A 204 7.48 20.20 20.76
C SER A 204 7.48 18.67 20.63
N LYS A 205 6.38 18.06 20.15
CA LYS A 205 6.25 16.61 19.95
C LYS A 205 6.67 16.17 18.54
N SER A 206 6.53 17.03 17.54
CA SER A 206 6.91 16.74 16.16
C SER A 206 7.40 18.01 15.47
N LEU A 207 8.65 18.00 15.02
CA LEU A 207 9.20 19.06 14.15
C LEU A 207 8.70 18.94 12.70
N PHE A 208 8.16 17.78 12.33
CA PHE A 208 7.56 17.59 11.01
C PHE A 208 6.20 18.28 10.96
N HIS A 209 5.99 19.07 9.92
CA HIS A 209 4.81 19.87 9.68
C HIS A 209 4.56 19.95 8.17
N TYR A 210 3.36 20.33 7.78
CA TYR A 210 2.99 20.52 6.38
C TYR A 210 2.98 22.01 6.02
N GLY A 211 3.27 22.32 4.76
CA GLY A 211 3.03 23.62 4.16
C GLY A 211 1.67 23.67 3.45
N VAL A 212 1.24 24.87 3.07
CA VAL A 212 -0.01 25.09 2.35
C VAL A 212 0.21 25.98 1.14
N GLU A 213 -0.35 25.57 0.02
CA GLU A 213 -0.40 26.34 -1.22
C GLU A 213 -1.86 26.52 -1.67
N LEU A 214 -2.20 27.73 -2.08
CA LEU A 214 -3.51 28.06 -2.61
C LEU A 214 -3.46 28.09 -4.15
N PRO A 215 -4.57 27.80 -4.84
CA PRO A 215 -4.63 27.97 -6.29
C PRO A 215 -4.28 29.41 -6.68
N THR A 216 -3.62 29.57 -7.82
CA THR A 216 -3.25 30.89 -8.37
C THR A 216 -4.46 31.80 -8.61
N SER A 217 -5.65 31.23 -8.81
CA SER A 217 -6.92 31.96 -8.93
C SER A 217 -7.39 32.56 -7.59
N CYS A 218 -6.99 31.98 -6.45
CA CYS A 218 -7.35 32.45 -5.13
C CYS A 218 -6.37 33.52 -4.63
N THR A 219 -6.62 34.76 -5.02
CA THR A 219 -5.83 35.94 -4.62
C THR A 219 -6.58 36.77 -3.58
N GLU A 220 -5.86 37.55 -2.77
CA GLU A 220 -6.46 38.47 -1.80
C GLU A 220 -7.49 39.41 -2.45
N LYS A 221 -7.24 39.83 -3.71
CA LYS A 221 -8.13 40.70 -4.50
C LYS A 221 -9.43 40.02 -4.95
N ASN A 222 -9.40 38.71 -5.20
CA ASN A 222 -10.58 37.91 -5.59
C ASN A 222 -11.32 37.33 -4.37
N SER A 223 -10.66 37.22 -3.20
CA SER A 223 -11.11 36.42 -2.04
C SER A 223 -11.96 37.17 -1.00
N THR A 224 -12.39 38.39 -1.26
CA THR A 224 -13.18 39.17 -0.29
C THR A 224 -14.61 38.64 -0.13
N THR A 225 -15.14 37.88 -1.10
CA THR A 225 -16.50 37.33 -1.06
C THR A 225 -16.58 35.80 -1.12
N GLU A 226 -15.65 35.11 -1.78
CA GLU A 226 -15.74 33.66 -2.03
C GLU A 226 -14.53 32.88 -1.49
N PRO A 227 -14.73 31.65 -0.98
CA PRO A 227 -13.65 30.77 -0.55
C PRO A 227 -12.85 30.22 -1.74
N CYS A 228 -11.58 29.88 -1.50
CA CYS A 228 -10.73 29.21 -2.48
C CYS A 228 -11.36 27.87 -2.90
N GLU A 229 -11.22 27.54 -4.19
CA GLU A 229 -11.72 26.28 -4.76
C GLU A 229 -11.15 25.05 -4.05
N TYR A 230 -9.84 25.09 -3.79
CA TYR A 230 -9.11 24.05 -3.11
C TYR A 230 -7.95 24.64 -2.31
N VAL A 231 -7.33 23.79 -1.49
CA VAL A 231 -6.07 24.03 -0.80
C VAL A 231 -5.18 22.80 -1.01
N ASP A 232 -3.92 23.03 -1.36
CA ASP A 232 -2.91 21.98 -1.48
C ASP A 232 -2.08 21.95 -0.21
N ILE A 233 -2.08 20.79 0.46
CA ILE A 233 -1.25 20.52 1.61
C ILE A 233 0.00 19.79 1.13
N ILE A 234 1.16 20.39 1.39
CA ILE A 234 2.45 19.97 0.84
C ILE A 234 3.35 19.48 1.97
N MET A 235 3.94 18.32 1.79
CA MET A 235 4.86 17.70 2.75
C MET A 235 6.12 17.26 2.01
N LYS A 236 7.28 17.59 2.57
CA LYS A 236 8.59 17.12 2.10
C LYS A 236 9.42 16.68 3.31
N THR A 237 10.08 15.53 3.24
CA THR A 237 10.87 15.02 4.36
C THR A 237 11.98 14.07 3.92
N ASP A 238 13.13 14.16 4.60
CA ASP A 238 14.24 13.19 4.49
C ASP A 238 14.06 11.96 5.42
N MET A 239 12.91 11.85 6.09
CA MET A 239 12.54 10.70 6.90
C MET A 239 11.36 10.01 6.23
N VAL A 240 11.66 9.17 5.24
CA VAL A 240 10.68 8.50 4.38
C VAL A 240 9.58 7.77 5.15
N GLY A 241 9.91 7.19 6.31
CA GLY A 241 8.97 6.51 7.20
C GLY A 241 7.85 7.37 7.79
N ARG A 242 7.77 8.66 7.46
CA ARG A 242 6.66 9.56 7.82
C ARG A 242 5.57 9.61 6.74
N LEU A 243 5.91 9.33 5.49
CA LEU A 243 4.95 9.34 4.39
C LEU A 243 4.67 7.89 3.94
N PRO A 244 3.51 7.58 3.36
CA PRO A 244 2.41 8.50 3.06
C PRO A 244 1.57 8.87 4.29
N ILE A 245 0.70 9.87 4.13
CA ILE A 245 -0.36 10.16 5.10
C ILE A 245 -1.36 9.02 5.16
N THR A 246 -1.74 8.62 6.37
CA THR A 246 -2.60 7.48 6.67
C THR A 246 -3.98 7.87 7.18
N ASP A 247 -4.20 9.12 7.57
CA ASP A 247 -5.52 9.69 7.84
C ASP A 247 -5.46 11.22 7.91
N ILE A 248 -6.62 11.87 7.82
CA ILE A 248 -6.77 13.31 7.92
C ILE A 248 -7.81 13.63 8.99
N TYR A 249 -7.41 14.41 9.99
CA TYR A 249 -8.30 14.91 11.01
C TYR A 249 -8.81 16.29 10.63
N PHE A 250 -10.13 16.44 10.60
CA PHE A 250 -10.80 17.71 10.38
C PHE A 250 -11.39 18.22 11.67
N LYS A 251 -11.28 19.54 11.90
CA LYS A 251 -12.02 20.28 12.92
C LYS A 251 -12.77 21.41 12.23
N VAL A 252 -14.07 21.22 12.02
CA VAL A 252 -14.91 22.13 11.22
C VAL A 252 -16.06 22.70 12.05
N ASN A 253 -16.36 23.97 11.83
CA ASN A 253 -17.50 24.63 12.45
C ASN A 253 -18.75 24.43 11.56
N LEU A 254 -19.61 23.49 11.93
CA LEU A 254 -20.79 23.07 11.14
C LEU A 254 -22.07 23.88 11.44
N MET A 255 -21.95 25.01 12.14
CA MET A 255 -23.11 25.73 12.67
C MET A 255 -23.98 26.39 11.58
N GLU A 256 -23.43 26.63 10.39
CA GLU A 256 -24.08 27.49 9.39
C GLU A 256 -24.61 26.73 8.15
N LYS A 257 -23.92 25.68 7.70
CA LYS A 257 -24.28 24.92 6.49
C LYS A 257 -23.71 23.51 6.46
N ASP A 258 -24.27 22.67 5.60
CA ASP A 258 -23.67 21.38 5.25
C ASP A 258 -22.36 21.62 4.49
N LEU A 259 -21.32 20.83 4.80
CA LEU A 259 -20.02 20.90 4.14
C LEU A 259 -19.81 19.69 3.24
N LYS A 260 -19.55 19.93 1.96
CA LYS A 260 -19.08 18.89 1.04
C LYS A 260 -17.56 18.96 0.96
N ILE A 261 -16.88 18.05 1.64
CA ILE A 261 -15.42 18.00 1.67
C ILE A 261 -14.94 16.93 0.70
N SER A 262 -13.99 17.27 -0.16
CA SER A 262 -13.30 16.28 -1.01
C SER A 262 -11.83 16.23 -0.70
N VAL A 263 -11.27 15.02 -0.64
CA VAL A 263 -9.83 14.78 -0.52
C VAL A 263 -9.36 14.04 -1.76
N GLU A 264 -8.22 14.49 -2.30
CA GLU A 264 -7.58 13.96 -3.49
C GLU A 264 -6.07 13.91 -3.25
N ASN A 265 -5.43 12.77 -3.54
CA ASN A 265 -3.98 12.71 -3.60
C ASN A 265 -3.54 13.22 -4.97
N ILE A 266 -2.69 14.24 -4.98
CA ILE A 266 -2.16 14.80 -6.23
C ILE A 266 -0.83 14.15 -6.58
N LYS A 267 0.04 14.01 -5.58
CA LYS A 267 1.41 13.55 -5.74
C LYS A 267 1.86 12.78 -4.51
N LEU A 268 2.50 11.65 -4.69
CA LEU A 268 3.25 10.92 -3.64
C LEU A 268 4.52 10.39 -4.29
N CYS A 269 5.67 10.87 -3.88
CA CYS A 269 6.95 10.54 -4.51
C CYS A 269 8.06 10.27 -3.51
N PHE A 270 9.04 9.51 -3.98
CA PHE A 270 10.17 9.00 -3.23
C PHE A 270 11.45 9.16 -4.05
N ASN A 271 12.55 9.50 -3.39
CA ASN A 271 13.89 9.57 -3.99
C ASN A 271 14.92 9.06 -3.00
#